data_AF-A0A8B8F918-F1
#
_entry.id   AF-A0A8B8F918-F1
#
_cell.length_a   1.000
_cell.length_b   1.000
_cell.length_c   1.000
_cell.angle_alpha   90.00
_cell.angle_beta   90.00
_cell.angle_gamma   90.00
#
_symmetry.space_group_name_H-M   'P 1'
#
loop_
_entity.id
_entity.type
_entity.pdbx_description
1 polymer ?
#
loop_
_entity_poly.entity_id
_entity_poly.type
_entity_poly.pdbx_seq_one_letter_code
_entity_poly.pdbx_strand_id
1 'polypeptide(L)'
;MNPEQINEILNYSSDSDIDEDDYSSSEEYLPPGNESESEHSDGNSVENGIDFENSEWNFDINTEPEFVDFTGIPGLRWHDIDVDELKKLLGLSIVMGYLKFPSLGTYWSKFELDFHPIFEKTMSRHRYELILRFLCFYDPRSADTSDRLHKIENVTKHVINNIQTKYYPKQNLSLDESMMLWRGRLSFRQYIPSKAHKYGIKFYELCSSDGFLLNFIIYKGKGTVIDENGVTFGIVTKLMQNYLGKGHTLYMDNFYNSVQLVQHLYNNKITVVGTLRKNRKDNPKEVLNSKLNKGEVSHAQKGNIHVIKWRNMRDVSMISSKHKLDFENVIDKFGRSKFKPNMVVDYNSKMSGIDRIDQMISYYPIPRKSMR
;
A
#
# COMPACT_ATOMS: atom_id res chain seq x y z
N MET A 1 -35.67 8.46 -13.20
CA MET A 1 -35.31 7.16 -13.81
C MET A 1 -35.83 6.07 -12.90
N ASN A 2 -36.63 5.15 -13.44
CA ASN A 2 -37.24 4.04 -12.70
C ASN A 2 -36.15 2.98 -12.37
N PRO A 3 -36.12 2.42 -11.14
CA PRO A 3 -35.25 1.30 -10.76
C PRO A 3 -35.11 0.16 -11.78
N GLU A 4 -36.12 -0.10 -12.61
CA GLU A 4 -36.07 -1.14 -13.65
C GLU A 4 -35.11 -0.80 -14.81
N GLN A 5 -34.86 0.48 -15.10
CA GLN A 5 -33.89 0.90 -16.14
C GLN A 5 -32.43 0.87 -15.66
N ILE A 6 -32.20 0.73 -14.35
CA ILE A 6 -30.85 0.59 -13.76
C ILE A 6 -30.39 -0.88 -13.82
N ASN A 7 -31.32 -1.84 -13.77
CA ASN A 7 -31.01 -3.26 -13.86
C ASN A 7 -30.66 -3.73 -15.29
N GLU A 8 -31.14 -3.06 -16.34
CA GLU A 8 -30.73 -3.36 -17.73
C GLU A 8 -29.29 -2.95 -18.05
N ILE A 9 -28.70 -1.99 -17.32
CA ILE A 9 -27.31 -1.55 -17.52
C ILE A 9 -26.31 -2.45 -16.78
N LEU A 10 -26.76 -3.16 -15.73
CA LEU A 10 -25.90 -4.03 -14.91
C LEU A 10 -25.78 -5.47 -15.43
N ASN A 11 -26.68 -5.91 -16.33
CA ASN A 11 -26.71 -7.30 -16.82
C ASN A 11 -25.98 -7.56 -18.15
N TYR A 12 -25.19 -6.60 -18.67
CA TYR A 12 -24.48 -6.76 -19.96
C TYR A 12 -22.95 -6.90 -19.86
N SER A 13 -22.40 -7.29 -18.71
CA SER A 13 -20.95 -7.48 -18.55
C SER A 13 -20.55 -8.78 -17.84
N SER A 14 -21.25 -9.88 -18.12
CA SER A 14 -20.74 -11.21 -17.79
C SER A 14 -21.36 -12.26 -18.70
N ASP A 15 -20.73 -12.48 -19.87
CA ASP A 15 -20.79 -13.74 -20.59
C ASP A 15 -19.46 -13.95 -21.32
N SER A 16 -18.64 -14.85 -20.77
CA SER A 16 -17.87 -15.87 -21.50
C SER A 16 -16.95 -16.60 -20.51
N ASP A 17 -17.42 -17.79 -20.14
CA ASP A 17 -16.69 -19.06 -20.04
C ASP A 17 -15.38 -19.05 -19.24
N ILE A 18 -15.52 -19.43 -17.97
CA ILE A 18 -14.44 -20.00 -17.16
C ILE A 18 -14.51 -21.52 -17.36
N ASP A 19 -13.55 -22.06 -18.11
CA ASP A 19 -13.17 -23.47 -17.96
C ASP A 19 -12.35 -23.58 -16.66
N GLU A 20 -12.92 -24.29 -15.69
CA GLU A 20 -12.21 -24.89 -14.57
C GLU A 20 -11.28 -25.97 -15.12
N ASP A 21 -10.00 -25.94 -14.75
CA ASP A 21 -9.30 -27.14 -14.28
C ASP A 21 -7.93 -26.80 -13.66
N ASP A 22 -7.73 -27.41 -12.49
CA ASP A 22 -6.50 -27.74 -11.78
C ASP A 22 -5.56 -26.63 -11.27
N TYR A 23 -5.65 -26.37 -9.95
CA TYR A 23 -4.49 -26.48 -9.05
C TYR A 23 -4.93 -26.99 -7.67
N SER A 24 -4.78 -28.31 -7.49
CA SER A 24 -4.68 -28.97 -6.19
C SER A 24 -3.31 -28.73 -5.54
N SER A 25 -3.31 -28.66 -4.20
CA SER A 25 -2.19 -28.81 -3.25
C SER A 25 -1.86 -27.55 -2.43
N SER A 26 -2.54 -27.42 -1.30
CA SER A 26 -1.90 -27.31 0.03
C SER A 26 -2.97 -27.37 1.11
N GLU A 27 -2.81 -28.33 2.01
CA GLU A 27 -3.68 -28.64 3.16
C GLU A 27 -3.92 -27.43 4.06
N GLU A 28 -5.17 -27.12 4.37
CA GLU A 28 -5.54 -26.35 5.56
C GLU A 28 -6.49 -27.16 6.43
N TYR A 29 -6.03 -27.35 7.66
CA TYR A 29 -6.66 -28.02 8.79
C TYR A 29 -7.86 -27.20 9.29
N LEU A 30 -9.06 -27.79 9.28
CA LEU A 30 -10.28 -27.21 9.87
C LEU A 30 -10.54 -27.82 11.25
N PRO A 31 -10.69 -27.04 12.34
CA PRO A 31 -11.31 -27.53 13.56
C PRO A 31 -12.85 -27.46 13.47
N PRO A 32 -13.56 -28.33 14.20
CA PRO A 32 -14.96 -28.64 13.96
C PRO A 32 -15.92 -27.57 14.49
N GLY A 33 -17.08 -27.50 13.85
CA GLY A 33 -18.22 -26.72 14.32
C GLY A 33 -18.84 -27.31 15.59
N ASN A 34 -19.67 -26.51 16.24
CA ASN A 34 -20.77 -27.00 17.05
C ASN A 34 -21.97 -26.06 16.91
N GLU A 35 -23.12 -26.71 16.84
CA GLU A 35 -24.45 -26.22 16.52
C GLU A 35 -25.15 -25.61 17.76
N SER A 36 -26.09 -24.70 17.46
CA SER A 36 -27.46 -24.53 17.98
C SER A 36 -27.82 -24.53 19.49
N GLU A 37 -28.76 -23.60 19.78
CA GLU A 37 -29.85 -23.65 20.79
C GLU A 37 -29.46 -23.37 22.27
N SER A 38 -30.25 -22.69 23.12
CA SER A 38 -31.67 -22.29 23.14
C SER A 38 -31.90 -21.16 24.18
N GLU A 39 -33.07 -20.51 24.08
CA GLU A 39 -33.67 -19.61 25.08
C GLU A 39 -34.01 -20.33 26.41
N HIS A 40 -33.98 -19.61 27.54
CA HIS A 40 -35.05 -19.63 28.57
C HIS A 40 -34.87 -18.55 29.66
N SER A 41 -36.00 -18.25 30.29
CA SER A 41 -36.35 -17.11 31.13
C SER A 41 -36.15 -17.30 32.65
N ASP A 42 -36.35 -16.18 33.35
CA ASP A 42 -36.84 -15.98 34.73
C ASP A 42 -35.86 -15.85 35.91
N GLY A 43 -36.07 -14.76 36.69
CA GLY A 43 -35.88 -14.79 38.14
C GLY A 43 -35.23 -13.59 38.85
N ASN A 44 -36.02 -12.53 39.12
CA ASN A 44 -36.11 -11.71 40.35
C ASN A 44 -34.90 -10.98 41.01
N SER A 45 -35.09 -9.64 41.14
CA SER A 45 -34.97 -8.76 42.33
C SER A 45 -33.57 -8.57 42.96
N VAL A 46 -33.06 -7.40 43.37
CA VAL A 46 -33.60 -6.25 44.15
C VAL A 46 -32.62 -5.07 43.92
N GLU A 47 -33.09 -3.81 43.97
CA GLU A 47 -32.51 -2.69 44.77
C GLU A 47 -32.73 -1.26 44.23
N ASN A 48 -33.33 -0.46 45.13
CA ASN A 48 -33.02 0.93 45.47
C ASN A 48 -33.36 2.05 44.47
N GLY A 49 -34.52 2.68 44.73
CA GLY A 49 -34.88 3.99 44.21
C GLY A 49 -34.05 5.11 44.84
N ILE A 50 -33.70 6.09 44.02
CA ILE A 50 -33.17 7.39 44.43
C ILE A 50 -34.09 8.44 43.82
N ASP A 51 -34.72 9.22 44.70
CA ASP A 51 -35.56 10.38 44.38
C ASP A 51 -34.75 11.45 43.65
N PHE A 52 -35.27 11.89 42.50
CA PHE A 52 -34.79 13.06 41.77
C PHE A 52 -35.74 14.22 42.06
N GLU A 53 -35.40 15.10 43.01
CA GLU A 53 -35.95 16.45 43.03
C GLU A 53 -34.97 17.43 43.70
N ASN A 54 -34.73 18.54 42.99
CA ASN A 54 -34.00 19.76 43.38
C ASN A 54 -32.46 19.78 43.28
N SER A 55 -31.96 20.19 42.10
CA SER A 55 -30.97 21.27 42.06
C SER A 55 -31.11 22.08 40.77
N GLU A 56 -31.47 23.34 40.92
CA GLU A 56 -31.71 24.34 39.87
C GLU A 56 -30.46 24.60 39.00
N TRP A 57 -30.67 24.66 37.69
CA TRP A 57 -29.64 25.00 36.70
C TRP A 57 -29.46 26.52 36.61
N ASN A 58 -28.65 27.10 37.48
CA ASN A 58 -28.12 28.46 37.29
C ASN A 58 -26.73 28.37 36.64
N PHE A 59 -26.67 28.45 35.31
CA PHE A 59 -25.40 28.59 34.58
C PHE A 59 -25.20 30.06 34.16
N ASP A 60 -24.18 30.70 34.74
CA ASP A 60 -23.67 31.98 34.29
C ASP A 60 -22.89 31.79 32.97
N ILE A 61 -23.48 32.30 31.89
CA ILE A 61 -23.01 32.20 30.50
C ILE A 61 -21.69 32.94 30.22
N ASN A 62 -21.13 33.67 31.19
CA ASN A 62 -19.84 34.35 31.04
C ASN A 62 -18.67 33.63 31.71
N THR A 63 -18.89 32.44 32.26
CA THR A 63 -17.81 31.64 32.86
C THR A 63 -17.04 30.94 31.74
N GLU A 64 -15.73 31.21 31.61
CA GLU A 64 -14.89 30.39 30.72
C GLU A 64 -15.00 28.91 31.13
N PRO A 65 -15.13 27.97 30.16
CA PRO A 65 -15.26 26.57 30.49
C PRO A 65 -13.98 26.07 31.17
N GLU A 66 -14.11 25.59 32.41
CA GLU A 66 -13.03 24.85 33.05
C GLU A 66 -12.77 23.55 32.27
N PHE A 67 -11.56 23.40 31.74
CA PHE A 67 -11.09 22.15 31.17
C PHE A 67 -10.95 21.13 32.30
N VAL A 68 -11.95 20.28 32.48
CA VAL A 68 -11.84 19.12 33.37
C VAL A 68 -11.05 18.04 32.65
N ASP A 69 -9.96 17.58 33.27
CA ASP A 69 -9.12 16.50 32.74
C ASP A 69 -9.95 15.24 32.44
N PHE A 70 -9.73 14.63 31.28
CA PHE A 70 -10.38 13.38 30.90
C PHE A 70 -9.85 12.23 31.77
N THR A 71 -10.53 11.91 32.88
CA THR A 71 -10.20 10.77 33.75
C THR A 71 -10.87 9.50 33.25
N GLY A 72 -10.33 8.91 32.19
CA GLY A 72 -10.81 7.63 31.67
C GLY A 72 -10.50 6.42 32.57
N ILE A 73 -9.57 6.54 33.52
CA ILE A 73 -9.23 5.58 34.59
C ILE A 73 -8.54 6.39 35.71
N PRO A 74 -8.84 6.20 37.01
CA PRO A 74 -8.13 6.90 38.09
C PRO A 74 -6.63 6.55 38.06
N GLY A 75 -5.75 7.55 37.84
CA GLY A 75 -4.31 7.43 38.07
C GLY A 75 -3.35 7.80 36.92
N LEU A 76 -3.83 8.16 35.72
CA LEU A 76 -2.94 8.51 34.60
C LEU A 76 -3.04 10.00 34.27
N ARG A 77 -2.16 10.80 34.89
CA ARG A 77 -1.95 12.18 34.47
C ARG A 77 -1.13 12.19 33.18
N TRP A 78 -1.66 12.85 32.15
CA TRP A 78 -0.85 13.17 30.98
C TRP A 78 0.28 14.09 31.41
N HIS A 79 1.47 13.82 30.90
CA HIS A 79 2.56 14.77 30.85
C HIS A 79 3.14 14.76 29.44
N ASP A 80 3.69 15.90 29.06
CA ASP A 80 4.25 16.09 27.73
C ASP A 80 5.35 15.07 27.46
N ILE A 81 5.40 14.66 26.19
CA ILE A 81 6.43 13.75 25.69
C ILE A 81 7.68 14.56 25.42
N ASP A 82 8.85 14.00 25.73
CA ASP A 82 10.12 14.52 25.23
C ASP A 82 10.67 13.67 24.07
N VAL A 83 11.81 14.10 23.54
CA VAL A 83 12.49 13.41 22.43
C VAL A 83 12.98 12.02 22.84
N ASP A 84 13.38 11.82 24.10
CA ASP A 84 13.87 10.54 24.61
C ASP A 84 12.73 9.53 24.75
N GLU A 85 11.59 9.93 25.29
CA GLU A 85 10.39 9.11 25.35
C GLU A 85 9.88 8.71 23.97
N LEU A 86 9.88 9.63 23.00
CA LEU A 86 9.49 9.29 21.63
C LEU A 86 10.46 8.29 20.99
N LYS A 87 11.77 8.44 21.23
CA LYS A 87 12.77 7.46 20.77
C LYS A 87 12.57 6.09 21.41
N LYS A 88 12.28 6.04 22.71
CA LYS A 88 11.95 4.81 23.44
C LYS A 88 10.70 4.14 22.86
N LEU A 89 9.64 4.91 22.59
CA LEU A 89 8.42 4.41 21.95
C LEU A 89 8.72 3.75 20.59
N LEU A 90 9.46 4.44 19.73
CA LEU A 90 9.85 3.94 18.40
C LEU A 90 10.76 2.71 18.52
N GLY A 91 11.73 2.73 19.44
CA GLY A 91 12.63 1.61 19.71
C GLY A 91 11.86 0.36 20.13
N LEU A 92 10.93 0.50 21.07
CA LEU A 92 10.04 -0.61 21.46
C LEU A 92 9.21 -1.09 20.27
N SER A 93 8.61 -0.19 19.48
CA SER A 93 7.83 -0.57 18.29
C SER A 93 8.63 -1.41 17.29
N ILE A 94 9.91 -1.07 17.08
CA ILE A 94 10.84 -1.82 16.23
C ILE A 94 11.13 -3.20 16.83
N VAL A 95 11.44 -3.27 18.12
CA VAL A 95 11.70 -4.54 18.83
C VAL A 95 10.49 -5.47 18.76
N MET A 96 9.27 -4.94 18.85
CA MET A 96 8.06 -5.75 18.70
C MET A 96 7.91 -6.33 17.27
N GLY A 97 8.49 -5.70 16.24
CA GLY A 97 8.54 -6.28 14.89
C GLY A 97 9.39 -7.56 14.83
N TYR A 98 10.40 -7.65 15.71
CA TYR A 98 11.27 -8.82 15.89
C TYR A 98 10.66 -9.86 16.86
N LEU A 99 10.27 -9.44 18.06
CA LEU A 99 9.59 -10.30 19.05
C LEU A 99 8.08 -10.15 18.88
N LYS A 100 7.39 -11.16 18.35
CA LYS A 100 5.93 -11.08 18.13
C LYS A 100 5.16 -11.83 19.21
N PHE A 101 4.49 -11.08 20.07
CA PHE A 101 3.51 -11.63 21.01
C PHE A 101 2.05 -11.44 20.54
N PRO A 102 1.10 -12.28 21.02
CA PRO A 102 -0.31 -12.23 20.59
C PRO A 102 -1.04 -10.93 20.93
N SER A 103 -0.65 -10.27 22.03
CA SER A 103 -1.29 -9.04 22.49
C SER A 103 -0.26 -7.99 22.90
N LEU A 104 -0.67 -6.71 22.90
CA LEU A 104 0.20 -5.63 23.36
C LEU A 104 0.56 -5.75 24.85
N GLY A 105 -0.35 -6.27 25.67
CA GLY A 105 -0.11 -6.45 27.10
C GLY A 105 0.96 -7.50 27.39
N THR A 106 1.10 -8.51 26.53
CA THR A 106 2.05 -9.62 26.71
C THR A 106 3.51 -9.15 26.73
N TYR A 107 3.85 -8.07 26.05
CA TYR A 107 5.20 -7.49 26.06
C TYR A 107 5.66 -7.03 27.45
N TRP A 108 4.72 -6.76 28.35
CA TRP A 108 4.98 -6.40 29.76
C TRP A 108 4.59 -7.54 30.72
N SER A 109 4.43 -8.76 30.23
CA SER A 109 4.14 -9.94 31.04
C SER A 109 5.33 -10.28 31.94
N LYS A 110 5.03 -10.78 33.14
CA LYS A 110 6.01 -11.35 34.08
C LYS A 110 6.08 -12.88 34.01
N PHE A 111 5.29 -13.49 33.12
CA PHE A 111 5.28 -14.93 32.93
C PHE A 111 6.57 -15.38 32.23
N GLU A 112 7.14 -16.50 32.67
CA GLU A 112 8.48 -16.96 32.26
C GLU A 112 8.67 -17.05 30.75
N LEU A 113 7.66 -17.52 30.00
CA LEU A 113 7.74 -17.66 28.54
C LEU A 113 7.70 -16.32 27.78
N ASP A 114 7.13 -15.27 28.39
CA ASP A 114 6.91 -13.96 27.76
C ASP A 114 7.80 -12.86 28.36
N PHE A 115 8.56 -13.18 29.42
CA PHE A 115 9.26 -12.18 30.22
C PHE A 115 10.48 -11.62 29.48
N HIS A 116 10.31 -10.44 28.91
CA HIS A 116 11.39 -9.66 28.31
C HIS A 116 11.58 -8.34 29.06
N PRO A 117 12.61 -8.24 29.94
CA PRO A 117 12.83 -7.07 30.80
C PRO A 117 13.01 -5.74 30.04
N ILE A 118 13.39 -5.79 28.76
CA ILE A 118 13.62 -4.60 27.96
C ILE A 118 12.39 -3.70 27.87
N PHE A 119 11.17 -4.27 27.80
CA PHE A 119 9.95 -3.50 27.66
C PHE A 119 9.69 -2.65 28.90
N GLU A 120 9.60 -3.29 30.07
CA GLU A 120 9.33 -2.59 31.33
C GLU A 120 10.45 -1.65 31.78
N LYS A 121 11.72 -1.99 31.50
CA LYS A 121 12.87 -1.14 31.83
C LYS A 121 12.93 0.11 30.95
N THR A 122 12.35 0.05 29.75
CA THR A 122 12.40 1.16 28.80
C THR A 122 11.23 2.12 28.99
N MET A 123 10.01 1.60 29.11
CA MET A 123 8.78 2.39 29.26
C MET A 123 7.68 1.51 29.88
N SER A 124 6.85 2.06 30.76
CA SER A 124 5.69 1.29 31.27
C SER A 124 4.66 1.04 30.17
N ARG A 125 3.93 -0.09 30.23
CA ARG A 125 2.82 -0.38 29.29
C ARG A 125 1.85 0.78 29.17
N HIS A 126 1.44 1.32 30.33
CA HIS A 126 0.48 2.41 30.40
C HIS A 126 1.00 3.68 29.71
N ARG A 127 2.27 4.06 29.89
CA ARG A 127 2.85 5.22 29.19
C ARG A 127 2.91 4.98 27.68
N TYR A 128 3.31 3.78 27.26
CA TYR A 128 3.34 3.39 25.85
C TYR A 128 1.96 3.51 25.19
N GLU A 129 0.92 2.93 25.80
CA GLU A 129 -0.47 3.01 25.32
C GLU A 129 -1.03 4.43 25.34
N LEU A 130 -0.69 5.23 26.37
CA LEU A 130 -1.11 6.62 26.49
C LEU A 130 -0.52 7.47 25.36
N ILE A 131 0.78 7.33 25.08
CA ILE A 131 1.42 8.04 23.97
C ILE A 131 0.79 7.61 22.64
N LEU A 132 0.61 6.30 22.39
CA LEU A 132 -0.03 5.83 21.14
C LEU A 132 -1.44 6.39 20.94
N ARG A 133 -2.22 6.57 22.02
CA ARG A 133 -3.58 7.11 21.96
C ARG A 133 -3.61 8.57 21.52
N PHE A 134 -2.62 9.36 21.93
CA PHE A 134 -2.56 10.81 21.71
C PHE A 134 -1.53 11.26 20.67
N LEU A 135 -0.78 10.32 20.08
CA LEU A 135 0.22 10.62 19.05
C LEU A 135 -0.43 11.36 17.87
N CYS A 136 0.06 12.56 17.60
CA CYS A 136 -0.47 13.47 16.60
C CYS A 136 0.68 14.15 15.85
N PHE A 137 0.55 14.31 14.53
CA PHE A 137 1.59 14.89 13.67
C PHE A 137 1.17 16.19 12.96
N TYR A 138 0.06 16.77 13.40
CA TYR A 138 -0.52 18.00 12.87
C TYR A 138 -1.06 18.85 14.03
N ASP A 139 -1.19 20.16 13.83
CA ASP A 139 -1.90 21.04 14.78
C ASP A 139 -3.39 21.04 14.43
N PRO A 140 -4.28 20.50 15.29
CA PRO A 140 -5.72 20.48 15.03
C PRO A 140 -6.37 21.86 14.87
N ARG A 141 -5.74 22.92 15.39
CA ARG A 141 -6.29 24.28 15.38
C ARG A 141 -6.05 25.01 14.07
N SER A 142 -5.04 24.59 13.30
CA SER A 142 -4.61 25.25 12.07
C SER A 142 -4.64 24.34 10.84
N ALA A 143 -5.17 23.12 10.97
CA ALA A 143 -5.12 22.13 9.89
C ALA A 143 -6.10 22.46 8.76
N ASP A 144 -5.58 22.47 7.53
CA ASP A 144 -6.41 22.40 6.34
C ASP A 144 -6.98 20.98 6.21
N THR A 145 -8.30 20.86 6.42
CA THR A 145 -9.01 19.58 6.35
C THR A 145 -9.42 19.20 4.93
N SER A 146 -9.13 20.04 3.94
CA SER A 146 -9.39 19.75 2.52
C SER A 146 -8.55 18.57 2.02
N ASP A 147 -7.30 18.45 2.50
CA ASP A 147 -6.46 17.29 2.21
C ASP A 147 -6.76 16.15 3.19
N ARG A 148 -7.18 15.00 2.65
CA ARG A 148 -7.40 13.76 3.41
C ARG A 148 -6.15 13.24 4.11
N LEU A 149 -4.95 13.69 3.73
CA LEU A 149 -3.66 13.27 4.31
C LEU A 149 -3.04 14.31 5.27
N HIS A 150 -3.70 15.43 5.55
CA HIS A 150 -3.15 16.53 6.38
C HIS A 150 -2.55 16.04 7.71
N LYS A 151 -3.14 14.99 8.30
CA LYS A 151 -2.72 14.43 9.60
C LYS A 151 -1.32 13.83 9.60
N ILE A 152 -0.81 13.39 8.44
CA ILE A 152 0.48 12.72 8.30
C ILE A 152 1.41 13.41 7.29
N GLU A 153 0.95 14.51 6.70
CA GLU A 153 1.65 15.20 5.61
C GLU A 153 3.05 15.66 6.06
N ASN A 154 3.16 16.24 7.26
CA ASN A 154 4.43 16.71 7.80
C ASN A 154 5.46 15.58 7.91
N VAL A 155 5.05 14.42 8.45
CA VAL A 155 5.94 13.27 8.64
C VAL A 155 6.32 12.65 7.31
N THR A 156 5.35 12.42 6.43
CA THR A 156 5.60 11.83 5.11
C THR A 156 6.54 12.69 4.27
N LYS A 157 6.34 14.01 4.23
CA LYS A 157 7.27 14.95 3.58
C LYS A 157 8.66 14.91 4.20
N HIS A 158 8.74 14.91 5.53
CA HIS A 158 10.03 14.86 6.23
C HIS A 158 10.82 13.58 5.91
N VAL A 159 10.15 12.42 5.94
CA VAL A 159 10.74 11.12 5.60
C VAL A 159 11.24 11.09 4.16
N ILE A 160 10.41 11.50 3.20
CA ILE A 160 10.79 11.53 1.78
C ILE A 160 11.96 12.50 1.55
N ASN A 161 11.94 13.68 2.14
CA ASN A 161 13.03 14.64 2.04
C ASN A 161 14.35 14.08 2.61
N ASN A 162 14.29 13.40 3.75
CA ASN A 162 15.47 12.76 4.33
C ASN A 162 16.03 11.67 3.42
N ILE A 163 15.16 10.78 2.90
CA ILE A 163 15.54 9.75 1.93
C ILE A 163 16.27 10.37 0.73
N GLN A 164 15.68 11.39 0.11
CA GLN A 164 16.17 11.99 -1.13
C GLN A 164 17.43 12.84 -0.95
N THR A 165 17.69 13.33 0.25
CA THR A 165 18.93 14.08 0.56
C THR A 165 20.08 13.19 1.00
N LYS A 166 19.80 11.97 1.48
CA LYS A 166 20.82 11.05 2.02
C LYS A 166 21.17 9.90 1.09
N TYR A 167 20.28 9.52 0.19
CA TYR A 167 20.48 8.39 -0.71
C TYR A 167 20.27 8.80 -2.17
N TYR A 168 21.22 8.41 -3.01
CA TYR A 168 21.11 8.52 -4.45
C TYR A 168 21.12 7.12 -5.07
N PRO A 169 20.07 6.73 -5.84
CA PRO A 169 19.96 5.38 -6.34
C PRO A 169 20.90 5.10 -7.51
N LYS A 170 21.13 3.81 -7.76
CA LYS A 170 21.75 3.33 -9.00
C LYS A 170 20.85 3.61 -10.21
N GLN A 171 21.34 3.28 -11.41
CA GLN A 171 20.67 3.58 -12.67
C GLN A 171 19.23 3.03 -12.78
N ASN A 172 18.98 1.82 -12.28
CA ASN A 172 17.71 1.12 -12.49
C ASN A 172 16.73 1.38 -11.35
N LEU A 173 15.55 1.89 -11.70
CA LEU A 173 14.46 2.21 -10.79
C LEU A 173 13.21 1.42 -11.18
N SER A 174 12.41 1.01 -10.21
CA SER A 174 11.14 0.32 -10.43
C SER A 174 9.99 1.11 -9.83
N LEU A 175 8.83 1.12 -10.49
CA LEU A 175 7.62 1.75 -9.99
C LEU A 175 6.47 0.76 -10.02
N ASP A 176 5.84 0.58 -8.87
CA ASP A 176 4.73 -0.35 -8.66
C ASP A 176 3.85 0.11 -7.48
N GLU A 177 2.83 -0.66 -7.14
CA GLU A 177 1.93 -0.43 -6.03
C GLU A 177 2.09 -1.43 -4.88
N SER A 178 2.17 -0.88 -3.68
CA SER A 178 2.11 -1.62 -2.41
C SER A 178 0.77 -1.39 -1.70
N MET A 179 0.48 -2.24 -0.71
CA MET A 179 -0.75 -2.17 0.08
C MET A 179 -0.45 -2.36 1.56
N MET A 180 -0.73 -1.31 2.35
CA MET A 180 -0.69 -1.43 3.81
C MET A 180 -2.05 -1.90 4.33
N LEU A 181 -2.08 -3.04 5.02
CA LEU A 181 -3.30 -3.62 5.58
C LEU A 181 -4.03 -2.61 6.49
N TRP A 182 -5.30 -2.34 6.17
CA TRP A 182 -6.17 -1.50 6.99
C TRP A 182 -7.64 -1.91 6.83
N ARG A 183 -8.27 -2.32 7.92
CA ARG A 183 -9.70 -2.68 7.96
C ARG A 183 -10.58 -1.65 8.65
N GLY A 184 -9.99 -0.61 9.26
CA GLY A 184 -10.74 0.47 9.92
C GLY A 184 -11.53 1.35 8.94
N ARG A 185 -12.29 2.30 9.50
CA ARG A 185 -13.02 3.30 8.72
C ARG A 185 -12.04 4.34 8.17
N LEU A 186 -11.84 4.32 6.86
CA LEU A 186 -11.00 5.29 6.15
C LEU A 186 -11.62 5.56 4.77
N SER A 187 -11.84 6.84 4.45
CA SER A 187 -12.60 7.26 3.26
C SER A 187 -11.97 6.89 1.93
N PHE A 188 -10.67 6.56 1.93
CA PHE A 188 -9.90 6.18 0.73
C PHE A 188 -9.29 4.78 0.84
N ARG A 189 -9.78 3.95 1.76
CA ARG A 189 -9.44 2.53 1.81
C ARG A 189 -9.73 1.87 0.45
N GLN A 190 -8.83 1.03 -0.01
CA GLN A 190 -8.94 0.31 -1.26
C GLN A 190 -9.24 -1.17 -1.01
N TYR A 191 -9.96 -1.77 -1.96
CA TYR A 191 -10.13 -3.22 -2.07
C TYR A 191 -9.43 -3.70 -3.34
N ILE A 192 -8.39 -4.53 -3.19
CA ILE A 192 -7.64 -5.12 -4.31
C ILE A 192 -7.66 -6.65 -4.14
N PRO A 193 -8.53 -7.37 -4.87
CA PRO A 193 -8.70 -8.82 -4.70
C PRO A 193 -7.41 -9.64 -4.86
N SER A 194 -6.51 -9.17 -5.73
CA SER A 194 -5.28 -9.87 -6.11
C SER A 194 -4.12 -9.71 -5.12
N LYS A 195 -4.22 -8.81 -4.13
CA LYS A 195 -3.17 -8.61 -3.12
C LYS A 195 -3.50 -9.44 -1.87
N ALA A 196 -2.46 -9.96 -1.20
CA ALA A 196 -2.59 -10.74 0.04
C ALA A 196 -3.41 -9.99 1.10
N HIS A 197 -3.16 -8.68 1.25
CA HIS A 197 -4.00 -7.77 2.02
C HIS A 197 -5.03 -7.11 1.12
N LYS A 198 -6.22 -7.73 1.01
CA LYS A 198 -7.26 -7.24 0.11
C LYS A 198 -7.79 -5.85 0.48
N TYR A 199 -7.81 -5.50 1.76
CA TYR A 199 -8.28 -4.19 2.24
C TYR A 199 -7.13 -3.38 2.83
N GLY A 200 -6.93 -2.17 2.34
CA GLY A 200 -5.83 -1.36 2.86
C GLY A 200 -5.70 0.04 2.30
N ILE A 201 -4.57 0.65 2.62
CA ILE A 201 -4.12 1.93 2.05
C ILE A 201 -3.17 1.60 0.91
N LYS A 202 -3.53 2.04 -0.29
CA LYS A 202 -2.74 1.83 -1.51
C LYS A 202 -1.66 2.91 -1.61
N PHE A 203 -0.44 2.50 -1.95
CA PHE A 203 0.66 3.40 -2.26
C PHE A 203 1.08 3.19 -3.73
N TYR A 204 1.54 4.27 -4.35
CA TYR A 204 2.34 4.23 -5.58
C TYR A 204 3.77 4.51 -5.18
N GLU A 205 4.69 3.60 -5.47
CA GLU A 205 6.05 3.65 -4.93
C GLU A 205 7.07 3.66 -6.04
N LEU A 206 8.12 4.47 -5.86
CA LEU A 206 9.33 4.44 -6.66
C LEU A 206 10.44 3.86 -5.80
N CYS A 207 11.08 2.80 -6.27
CA CYS A 207 12.15 2.11 -5.57
C CYS A 207 13.38 1.97 -6.47
N SER A 208 14.55 1.81 -5.86
CA SER A 208 15.72 1.29 -6.56
C SER A 208 15.58 -0.22 -6.80
N SER A 209 16.37 -0.76 -7.73
CA SER A 209 16.34 -2.19 -8.08
C SER A 209 16.66 -3.16 -6.93
N ASP A 210 17.25 -2.69 -5.84
CA ASP A 210 17.52 -3.46 -4.61
C ASP A 210 16.42 -3.32 -3.55
N GLY A 211 15.34 -2.58 -3.83
CA GLY A 211 14.17 -2.45 -2.97
C GLY A 211 14.21 -1.28 -1.99
N PHE A 212 15.13 -0.32 -2.16
CA PHE A 212 15.12 0.88 -1.33
C PHE A 212 14.07 1.88 -1.84
N LEU A 213 13.16 2.31 -0.96
CA LEU A 213 12.11 3.27 -1.28
C LEU A 213 12.70 4.67 -1.50
N LEU A 214 12.33 5.30 -2.61
CA LEU A 214 12.84 6.61 -3.04
C LEU A 214 11.80 7.71 -2.97
N ASN A 215 10.55 7.36 -3.25
CA ASN A 215 9.42 8.26 -3.22
C ASN A 215 8.12 7.45 -3.18
N PHE A 216 7.04 8.04 -2.67
CA PHE A 216 5.73 7.43 -2.75
C PHE A 216 4.60 8.46 -2.82
N ILE A 217 3.45 8.02 -3.34
CA ILE A 217 2.18 8.75 -3.30
C ILE A 217 1.15 7.85 -2.63
N ILE A 218 0.53 8.34 -1.57
CA ILE A 218 -0.59 7.66 -0.92
C ILE A 218 -1.86 7.92 -1.73
N TYR A 219 -2.54 6.86 -2.14
CA TYR A 219 -3.85 7.00 -2.77
C TYR A 219 -4.86 7.55 -1.78
N LYS A 220 -5.50 8.67 -2.12
CA LYS A 220 -6.51 9.36 -1.29
C LYS A 220 -7.88 9.49 -1.95
N GLY A 221 -8.13 8.76 -3.03
CA GLY A 221 -9.38 8.82 -3.80
C GLY A 221 -9.26 9.69 -5.06
N LYS A 222 -10.40 10.19 -5.54
CA LYS A 222 -10.45 11.17 -6.64
C LYS A 222 -9.63 12.40 -6.26
N GLY A 223 -8.80 12.89 -7.19
CA GLY A 223 -7.91 14.03 -6.95
C GLY A 223 -6.59 13.67 -6.25
N THR A 224 -6.24 12.38 -6.10
CA THR A 224 -4.90 11.97 -5.64
C THR A 224 -3.81 12.60 -6.50
N VAL A 225 -3.97 12.50 -7.82
CA VAL A 225 -3.16 13.18 -8.83
C VAL A 225 -4.09 13.64 -9.95
N ILE A 226 -3.89 14.87 -10.42
CA ILE A 226 -4.62 15.45 -11.55
C ILE A 226 -3.57 15.85 -12.58
N ASP A 227 -3.71 15.31 -13.78
CA ASP A 227 -2.83 15.59 -14.92
C ASP A 227 -3.68 15.49 -16.20
N GLU A 228 -3.49 16.42 -17.13
CA GLU A 228 -4.23 16.49 -18.39
C GLU A 228 -3.99 15.27 -19.29
N ASN A 229 -2.83 14.62 -19.15
CA ASN A 229 -2.45 13.41 -19.89
C ASN A 229 -2.93 12.13 -19.19
N GLY A 230 -3.64 12.26 -18.07
CA GLY A 230 -4.24 11.17 -17.31
C GLY A 230 -3.50 10.82 -16.02
N VAL A 231 -4.22 10.16 -15.12
CA VAL A 231 -3.77 9.90 -13.74
C VAL A 231 -2.44 9.15 -13.68
N THR A 232 -2.25 8.13 -14.53
CA THR A 232 -1.01 7.33 -14.54
C THR A 232 0.19 8.15 -15.01
N PHE A 233 -0.01 9.07 -15.96
CA PHE A 233 1.04 9.98 -16.42
C PHE A 233 1.49 10.91 -15.30
N GLY A 234 0.53 11.52 -14.60
CA GLY A 234 0.82 12.39 -13.46
C GLY A 234 1.51 11.67 -12.30
N ILE A 235 1.08 10.45 -11.96
CA ILE A 235 1.72 9.64 -10.90
C ILE A 235 3.20 9.42 -11.21
N VAL A 236 3.50 8.92 -12.41
CA VAL A 236 4.88 8.60 -12.81
C VAL A 236 5.73 9.85 -12.86
N THR A 237 5.23 10.93 -13.46
CA THR A 237 5.97 12.20 -13.58
C THR A 237 6.26 12.81 -12.20
N LYS A 238 5.29 12.78 -11.28
CA LYS A 238 5.46 13.28 -9.91
C LYS A 238 6.45 12.46 -9.11
N LEU A 239 6.41 11.13 -9.20
CA LEU A 239 7.37 10.26 -8.51
C LEU A 239 8.80 10.43 -9.07
N MET A 240 8.93 10.63 -10.38
CA MET A 240 10.20 10.74 -11.10
C MET A 240 10.82 12.14 -11.09
N GLN A 241 10.12 13.18 -10.60
CA GLN A 241 10.53 14.58 -10.72
C GLN A 241 11.99 14.85 -10.34
N ASN A 242 12.46 14.25 -9.23
CA ASN A 242 13.82 14.43 -8.72
C ASN A 242 14.88 13.57 -9.43
N TYR A 243 14.48 12.75 -10.40
CA TYR A 243 15.33 11.80 -11.12
C TYR A 243 15.41 12.10 -12.62
N LEU A 244 14.57 13.01 -13.14
CA LEU A 244 14.60 13.44 -14.54
C LEU A 244 15.96 14.05 -14.92
N GLY A 245 16.39 13.81 -16.16
CA GLY A 245 17.64 14.35 -16.67
C GLY A 245 18.91 13.58 -16.26
N LYS A 246 18.79 12.57 -15.38
CA LYS A 246 19.93 11.89 -14.75
C LYS A 246 20.29 10.53 -15.37
N GLY A 247 19.66 10.15 -16.47
CA GLY A 247 20.01 8.93 -17.22
C GLY A 247 19.54 7.62 -16.59
N HIS A 248 18.53 7.66 -15.71
CA HIS A 248 17.95 6.45 -15.12
C HIS A 248 17.17 5.61 -16.15
N THR A 249 17.00 4.33 -15.82
CA THR A 249 16.05 3.43 -16.48
C THR A 249 14.92 3.12 -15.52
N LEU A 250 13.69 3.36 -15.96
CA LEU A 250 12.47 3.11 -15.20
C LEU A 250 11.77 1.83 -15.69
N TYR A 251 11.52 0.92 -14.75
CA TYR A 251 10.80 -0.33 -14.97
C TYR A 251 9.41 -0.24 -14.36
N MET A 252 8.37 -0.56 -15.14
CA MET A 252 6.97 -0.42 -14.69
C MET A 252 6.08 -1.49 -15.33
N ASP A 253 4.98 -1.82 -14.66
CA ASP A 253 3.98 -2.73 -15.16
C ASP A 253 3.04 -2.08 -16.23
N ASN A 254 2.03 -2.82 -16.66
CA ASN A 254 1.10 -2.36 -17.70
C ASN A 254 0.09 -1.30 -17.22
N PHE A 255 -0.05 -1.11 -15.90
CA PHE A 255 -0.93 -0.09 -15.33
C PHE A 255 -0.38 1.32 -15.60
N TYR A 256 0.93 1.49 -15.72
CA TYR A 256 1.54 2.80 -15.99
C TYR A 256 1.82 3.08 -17.46
N ASN A 257 2.30 2.07 -18.18
CA ASN A 257 2.91 2.28 -19.50
C ASN A 257 1.93 2.77 -20.58
N SER A 258 2.37 3.76 -21.33
CA SER A 258 1.75 4.27 -22.57
C SER A 258 2.82 4.85 -23.51
N VAL A 259 2.55 4.88 -24.82
CA VAL A 259 3.48 5.45 -25.81
C VAL A 259 3.79 6.93 -25.49
N GLN A 260 2.76 7.71 -25.13
CA GLN A 260 2.92 9.11 -24.77
C GLN A 260 3.82 9.30 -23.54
N LEU A 261 3.62 8.52 -22.48
CA LEU A 261 4.44 8.60 -21.26
C LEU A 261 5.90 8.24 -21.54
N VAL A 262 6.13 7.16 -22.30
CA VAL A 262 7.49 6.73 -22.65
C VAL A 262 8.20 7.80 -23.48
N GLN A 263 7.50 8.46 -24.40
CA GLN A 263 8.07 9.57 -25.18
C GLN A 263 8.43 10.76 -24.28
N HIS A 264 7.56 11.14 -23.34
CA HIS A 264 7.83 12.22 -22.40
C HIS A 264 9.05 11.92 -21.53
N LEU A 265 9.13 10.72 -20.96
CA LEU A 265 10.26 10.30 -20.14
C LEU A 265 11.56 10.23 -20.94
N TYR A 266 11.52 9.73 -22.17
CA TYR A 266 12.68 9.67 -23.06
C TYR A 266 13.24 11.07 -23.36
N ASN A 267 12.36 12.03 -23.66
CA ASN A 267 12.75 13.43 -23.88
C ASN A 267 13.38 14.06 -22.62
N ASN A 268 13.03 13.56 -21.44
CA ASN A 268 13.60 13.94 -20.15
C ASN A 268 14.77 13.03 -19.71
N LYS A 269 15.46 12.38 -20.66
CA LYS A 269 16.63 11.51 -20.44
C LYS A 269 16.36 10.34 -19.49
N ILE A 270 15.15 9.80 -19.51
CA ILE A 270 14.75 8.58 -18.81
C ILE A 270 14.41 7.51 -19.83
N THR A 271 15.10 6.38 -19.75
CA THR A 271 14.73 5.20 -20.55
C THR A 271 13.69 4.38 -19.80
N VAL A 272 12.81 3.69 -20.53
CA VAL A 272 11.74 2.88 -19.95
C VAL A 272 11.80 1.46 -20.49
N VAL A 273 11.46 0.50 -19.63
CA VAL A 273 11.22 -0.90 -20.01
C VAL A 273 10.00 -1.38 -19.23
N GLY A 274 8.99 -1.92 -19.90
CA GLY A 274 7.80 -2.36 -19.19
C GLY A 274 6.81 -3.15 -20.02
N THR A 275 5.85 -3.75 -19.32
CA THR A 275 4.71 -4.41 -19.98
C THR A 275 3.72 -3.36 -20.47
N LEU A 276 3.02 -3.63 -21.58
CA LEU A 276 2.10 -2.68 -22.20
C LEU A 276 0.70 -3.24 -22.29
N ARG A 277 -0.30 -2.50 -21.80
CA ARG A 277 -1.71 -2.87 -21.96
C ARG A 277 -2.14 -2.62 -23.40
N LYS A 278 -2.74 -3.63 -24.04
CA LYS A 278 -3.13 -3.62 -25.46
C LYS A 278 -3.99 -2.43 -25.88
N ASN A 279 -4.95 -2.04 -25.05
CA ASN A 279 -5.98 -1.04 -25.38
C ASN A 279 -5.57 0.42 -25.02
N ARG A 280 -4.27 0.70 -24.82
CA ARG A 280 -3.81 2.08 -24.60
C ARG A 280 -3.91 2.88 -25.90
N LYS A 281 -4.14 4.19 -25.74
CA LYS A 281 -4.12 5.16 -26.82
C LYS A 281 -2.73 5.15 -27.51
N ASP A 282 -2.72 5.37 -28.82
CA ASP A 282 -1.53 5.46 -29.68
C ASP A 282 -0.69 4.18 -29.80
N ASN A 283 -1.18 3.05 -29.27
CA ASN A 283 -0.56 1.76 -29.48
C ASN A 283 -0.64 1.34 -30.97
N PRO A 284 0.41 0.69 -31.52
CA PRO A 284 0.39 0.12 -32.86
C PRO A 284 -0.53 -1.10 -32.90
N LYS A 285 -1.80 -0.88 -33.27
CA LYS A 285 -2.84 -1.93 -33.25
C LYS A 285 -2.48 -3.12 -34.13
N GLU A 286 -1.84 -2.91 -35.28
CA GLU A 286 -1.41 -3.98 -36.18
C GLU A 286 -0.47 -4.96 -35.49
N VAL A 287 0.48 -4.45 -34.70
CA VAL A 287 1.42 -5.26 -33.92
C VAL A 287 0.71 -6.00 -32.79
N LEU A 288 -0.09 -5.30 -32.00
CA LEU A 288 -0.71 -5.91 -30.81
C LEU A 288 -1.90 -6.84 -31.15
N ASN A 289 -2.48 -6.71 -32.34
CA ASN A 289 -3.54 -7.60 -32.84
C ASN A 289 -3.02 -8.74 -33.71
N SER A 290 -1.73 -8.74 -34.08
CA SER A 290 -1.14 -9.81 -34.90
C SER A 290 -1.41 -11.20 -34.30
N LYS A 291 -1.72 -12.17 -35.17
CA LYS A 291 -1.77 -13.58 -34.81
C LYS A 291 -0.36 -14.15 -34.93
N LEU A 292 0.12 -14.75 -33.85
CA LEU A 292 1.50 -15.22 -33.73
C LEU A 292 1.51 -16.68 -33.28
N ASN A 293 2.41 -17.47 -33.85
CA ASN A 293 2.77 -18.79 -33.33
C ASN A 293 3.71 -18.66 -32.14
N LYS A 294 3.82 -19.72 -31.33
CA LYS A 294 4.70 -19.75 -30.17
C LYS A 294 6.16 -19.47 -30.58
N GLY A 295 6.77 -18.47 -29.95
CA GLY A 295 8.13 -18.00 -30.23
C GLY A 295 8.17 -16.76 -31.13
N GLU A 296 7.12 -16.48 -31.90
CA GLU A 296 7.10 -15.35 -32.83
C GLU A 296 6.92 -14.01 -32.11
N VAL A 297 7.45 -12.96 -32.75
CA VAL A 297 7.36 -11.56 -32.30
C VAL A 297 6.83 -10.71 -33.44
N SER A 298 5.85 -9.86 -33.12
CA SER A 298 5.49 -8.71 -33.94
C SER A 298 6.05 -7.45 -33.29
N HIS A 299 6.51 -6.49 -34.10
CA HIS A 299 7.25 -5.32 -33.64
C HIS A 299 6.88 -4.08 -34.43
N ALA A 300 6.79 -2.95 -33.73
CA ALA A 300 6.75 -1.62 -34.32
C ALA A 300 7.73 -0.71 -33.57
N GLN A 301 8.21 0.30 -34.29
CA GLN A 301 9.13 1.29 -33.75
C GLN A 301 8.72 2.69 -34.22
N LYS A 302 8.83 3.65 -33.31
CA LYS A 302 8.77 5.09 -33.63
C LYS A 302 9.92 5.79 -32.91
N GLY A 303 10.88 6.30 -33.67
CA GLY A 303 12.12 6.83 -33.09
C GLY A 303 12.82 5.77 -32.24
N ASN A 304 13.06 6.07 -30.96
CA ASN A 304 13.70 5.14 -30.03
C ASN A 304 12.69 4.30 -29.21
N ILE A 305 11.39 4.41 -29.48
CA ILE A 305 10.36 3.65 -28.76
C ILE A 305 10.00 2.41 -29.56
N HIS A 306 10.22 1.25 -28.95
CA HIS A 306 9.90 -0.06 -29.50
C HIS A 306 8.69 -0.62 -28.75
N VAL A 307 7.71 -1.12 -29.50
CA VAL A 307 6.57 -1.88 -28.98
C VAL A 307 6.59 -3.25 -29.62
N ILE A 308 6.53 -4.30 -28.79
CA ILE A 308 6.48 -5.67 -29.29
C ILE A 308 5.28 -6.41 -28.72
N LYS A 309 4.81 -7.39 -29.51
CA LYS A 309 3.97 -8.50 -29.05
C LYS A 309 4.77 -9.78 -29.25
N TRP A 310 4.96 -10.55 -28.20
CA TRP A 310 5.64 -11.85 -28.24
C TRP A 310 4.69 -12.94 -27.78
N ARG A 311 4.57 -14.03 -28.56
CA ARG A 311 3.76 -15.19 -28.18
C ARG A 311 4.62 -16.22 -27.46
N ASN A 312 4.46 -16.31 -26.14
CA ASN A 312 4.96 -17.44 -25.36
C ASN A 312 3.83 -18.47 -25.16
N MET A 313 3.58 -18.93 -23.93
CA MET A 313 2.32 -19.61 -23.57
C MET A 313 1.11 -18.67 -23.70
N ARG A 314 1.32 -17.38 -23.40
CA ARG A 314 0.35 -16.30 -23.56
C ARG A 314 1.02 -15.15 -24.31
N ASP A 315 0.20 -14.25 -24.84
CA ASP A 315 0.68 -13.02 -25.45
C ASP A 315 1.29 -12.11 -24.38
N VAL A 316 2.52 -11.66 -24.63
CA VAL A 316 3.22 -10.67 -23.81
C VAL A 316 3.44 -9.43 -24.68
N SER A 317 2.90 -8.30 -24.24
CA SER A 317 3.11 -7.02 -24.90
C SER A 317 4.08 -6.17 -24.08
N MET A 318 5.11 -5.63 -24.71
CA MET A 318 6.15 -4.83 -24.07
C MET A 318 6.33 -3.50 -24.79
N ILE A 319 6.77 -2.50 -24.04
CA ILE A 319 7.26 -1.22 -24.56
C ILE A 319 8.64 -0.94 -23.99
N SER A 320 9.54 -0.43 -24.82
CA SER A 320 10.87 -0.02 -24.37
C SER A 320 11.40 1.18 -25.14
N SER A 321 12.09 2.08 -24.44
CA SER A 321 12.95 3.10 -25.04
C SER A 321 14.45 2.88 -24.78
N LYS A 322 14.79 1.74 -24.16
CA LYS A 322 16.17 1.31 -23.87
C LYS A 322 16.70 0.33 -24.92
N HIS A 323 15.85 -0.58 -25.39
CA HIS A 323 16.26 -1.72 -26.21
C HIS A 323 15.82 -1.56 -27.66
N LYS A 324 16.69 -1.99 -28.58
CA LYS A 324 16.28 -2.49 -29.90
C LYS A 324 15.76 -3.92 -29.75
N LEU A 325 14.92 -4.36 -30.69
CA LEU A 325 14.48 -5.76 -30.70
C LEU A 325 15.69 -6.67 -30.94
N ASP A 326 15.95 -7.53 -29.97
CA ASP A 326 16.95 -8.60 -30.05
C ASP A 326 16.50 -9.76 -29.16
N PHE A 327 17.19 -10.89 -29.23
CA PHE A 327 16.88 -12.09 -28.45
C PHE A 327 18.06 -12.55 -27.61
N GLU A 328 17.74 -13.01 -26.41
CA GLU A 328 18.70 -13.60 -25.49
C GLU A 328 18.37 -15.07 -25.27
N ASN A 329 19.40 -15.91 -25.25
CA ASN A 329 19.29 -17.30 -24.84
C ASN A 329 19.26 -17.39 -23.31
N VAL A 330 18.14 -17.87 -22.77
CA VAL A 330 17.94 -18.05 -21.33
C VAL A 330 17.79 -19.53 -21.04
N ILE A 331 18.55 -20.03 -20.07
CA ILE A 331 18.40 -21.39 -19.54
C ILE A 331 17.30 -21.36 -18.48
N ASP A 332 16.27 -22.19 -18.63
CA ASP A 332 15.23 -22.31 -17.61
C ASP A 332 15.65 -23.20 -16.43
N LYS A 333 14.81 -23.26 -15.40
CA LYS A 333 15.06 -24.08 -14.19
C LYS A 333 15.22 -25.58 -14.46
N PHE A 334 14.86 -26.06 -15.65
CA PHE A 334 14.99 -27.45 -16.09
C PHE A 334 16.16 -27.65 -17.06
N GLY A 335 17.06 -26.66 -17.19
CA GLY A 335 18.22 -26.73 -18.08
C GLY A 335 17.89 -26.53 -19.57
N ARG A 336 16.66 -26.14 -19.92
CA ARG A 336 16.24 -25.99 -21.32
C ARG A 336 16.57 -24.59 -21.82
N SER A 337 17.22 -24.51 -22.97
CA SER A 337 17.48 -23.25 -23.67
C SER A 337 16.19 -22.67 -24.26
N LYS A 338 15.96 -21.38 -24.03
CA LYS A 338 14.81 -20.62 -24.54
C LYS A 338 15.27 -19.26 -25.03
N PHE A 339 14.96 -18.93 -26.27
CA PHE A 339 15.16 -17.58 -26.80
C PHE A 339 13.99 -16.68 -26.37
N LYS A 340 14.31 -15.55 -25.73
CA LYS A 340 13.33 -14.55 -25.29
C LYS A 340 13.76 -13.17 -25.80
N PRO A 341 12.81 -12.27 -26.09
CA PRO A 341 13.18 -10.88 -26.37
C PRO A 341 13.99 -10.28 -25.22
N ASN A 342 15.10 -9.61 -25.55
CA ASN A 342 16.01 -8.98 -24.58
C ASN A 342 15.28 -8.09 -23.56
N MET A 343 14.30 -7.30 -24.00
CA MET A 343 13.52 -6.43 -23.11
C MET A 343 12.64 -7.19 -22.11
N VAL A 344 12.24 -8.42 -22.43
CA VAL A 344 11.51 -9.30 -21.48
C VAL A 344 12.49 -9.84 -20.44
N VAL A 345 13.71 -10.19 -20.85
CA VAL A 345 14.75 -10.64 -19.91
C VAL A 345 15.15 -9.52 -18.96
N ASP A 346 15.43 -8.32 -19.50
CA ASP A 346 15.82 -7.16 -18.68
C ASP A 346 14.69 -6.77 -17.70
N TYR A 347 13.44 -6.68 -18.17
CA TYR A 347 12.28 -6.38 -17.33
C TYR A 347 12.17 -7.34 -16.13
N ASN A 348 12.20 -8.65 -16.38
CA ASN A 348 12.08 -9.65 -15.31
C ASN A 348 13.21 -9.55 -14.28
N SER A 349 14.39 -9.06 -14.69
CA SER A 349 15.53 -8.91 -13.79
C SER A 349 15.48 -7.67 -12.89
N LYS A 350 14.66 -6.65 -13.23
CA LYS A 350 14.66 -5.33 -12.57
C LYS A 350 13.34 -4.90 -11.96
N MET A 351 12.21 -5.51 -12.33
CA MET A 351 10.89 -5.11 -11.83
C MET A 351 10.64 -5.46 -10.35
N SER A 352 11.44 -6.34 -9.75
CA SER A 352 11.19 -6.91 -8.41
C SER A 352 11.55 -6.02 -7.21
N GLY A 353 11.83 -4.72 -7.42
CA GLY A 353 12.22 -3.82 -6.33
C GLY A 353 11.15 -3.70 -5.24
N ILE A 354 9.88 -3.51 -5.63
CA ILE A 354 8.76 -3.38 -4.70
C ILE A 354 8.44 -4.73 -4.02
N ASP A 355 8.38 -5.81 -4.79
CA ASP A 355 8.15 -7.15 -4.22
C ASP A 355 9.21 -7.53 -3.16
N ARG A 356 10.46 -7.09 -3.36
CA ARG A 356 11.55 -7.33 -2.41
C ARG A 356 11.36 -6.57 -1.10
N ILE A 357 10.93 -5.30 -1.14
CA ILE A 357 10.65 -4.55 0.09
C ILE A 357 9.43 -5.12 0.81
N ASP A 358 8.37 -5.48 0.10
CA ASP A 358 7.18 -6.13 0.67
C ASP A 358 7.56 -7.45 1.37
N GLN A 359 8.41 -8.27 0.73
CA GLN A 359 8.96 -9.49 1.31
C GLN A 359 9.78 -9.19 2.58
N MET A 360 10.69 -8.21 2.54
CA MET A 360 11.51 -7.85 3.70
C MET A 360 10.68 -7.35 4.89
N ILE A 361 9.65 -6.54 4.63
CA ILE A 361 8.72 -6.06 5.65
C ILE A 361 7.91 -7.22 6.25
N SER A 362 7.56 -8.24 5.45
CA SER A 362 6.78 -9.39 5.91
C SER A 362 7.50 -10.25 6.97
N TYR A 363 8.84 -10.24 6.99
CA TYR A 363 9.62 -10.95 8.00
C TYR A 363 9.50 -10.28 9.38
N TYR A 364 9.52 -8.95 9.41
CA TYR A 364 9.49 -8.15 10.64
C TYR A 364 8.36 -7.09 10.62
N PRO A 365 7.08 -7.49 10.53
CA PRO A 365 5.95 -6.59 10.50
C PRO A 365 5.82 -5.84 11.82
N ILE A 366 5.98 -4.53 11.71
CA ILE A 366 5.74 -3.55 12.77
C ILE A 366 4.24 -3.17 12.90
N PRO A 367 3.40 -3.17 11.83
CA PRO A 367 2.00 -2.77 11.96
C PRO A 367 1.23 -3.54 13.03
N ARG A 368 0.44 -2.82 13.83
CA ARG A 368 -0.42 -3.36 14.89
C ARG A 368 -1.88 -3.05 14.62
N LYS A 369 -2.76 -3.83 15.25
CA LYS A 369 -4.19 -3.51 15.27
C LYS A 369 -4.36 -2.13 15.92
N SER A 370 -4.88 -1.19 15.15
CA SER A 370 -5.20 0.17 15.58
C SER A 370 -6.60 0.54 15.12
N MET A 371 -7.22 1.48 15.83
CA MET A 371 -8.48 2.12 15.44
C MET A 371 -8.27 3.46 14.72
N ARG A 372 -7.03 3.95 14.68
CA ARG A 372 -6.61 5.22 14.07
C ARG A 372 -5.42 5.05 13.14
#